data_AF-A0A9P6XA15-F1
#
_entry.id   AF-A0A9P6XA15-F1
#
_cell.length_a   1.000
_cell.length_b   1.000
_cell.length_c   1.000
_cell.angle_alpha   90.00
_cell.angle_beta   90.00
_cell.angle_gamma   90.00
#
_symmetry.space_group_name_H-M   'P 1'
#
loop_
_entity.id
_entity.type
_entity.pdbx_description
1 polymer ?
#
loop_
_entity_poly.entity_id
_entity_poly.type
_entity_poly.pdbx_seq_one_letter_code
_entity_poly.pdbx_strand_id
1 'polypeptide(L)' 'MAGEVLAEKLTRFLEDLGLPNGLSGIGYDTSYIPDLVEGALPQHRVTKLAPTREPAREQLASIFENAMKLY' A
#
# COMPACT_ATOMS: atom_id res chain seq x y z
N MET A 1 -18.25 -7.14 2.78
CA MET A 1 -17.60 -8.48 2.70
C MET A 1 -16.55 -8.61 3.80
N ALA A 2 -16.08 -9.81 4.15
CA ALA A 2 -15.10 -10.00 5.25
C ALA A 2 -13.80 -9.17 5.11
N GLY A 3 -13.38 -8.86 3.89
CA GLY A 3 -12.18 -8.05 3.62
C GLY A 3 -12.27 -6.60 4.09
N GLU A 4 -13.43 -5.95 3.94
CA GLU A 4 -13.63 -4.55 4.37
C GLU A 4 -13.57 -4.43 5.89
N VAL A 5 -14.23 -5.37 6.59
CA VAL A 5 -14.20 -5.43 8.06
C VAL A 5 -12.79 -5.68 8.57
N LEU A 6 -12.04 -6.57 7.90
CA LEU A 6 -10.63 -6.82 8.25
C LEU A 6 -9.76 -5.57 8.03
N ALA A 7 -9.92 -4.89 6.90
CA ALA A 7 -9.18 -3.67 6.58
C ALA A 7 -9.44 -2.57 7.62
N GLU A 8 -10.71 -2.33 7.98
CA GLU A 8 -11.09 -1.37 9.01
C GLU A 8 -10.42 -1.68 10.36
N LYS A 9 -10.42 -2.95 10.79
CA LYS A 9 -9.79 -3.35 12.06
C LYS A 9 -8.28 -3.20 12.04
N LEU A 10 -7.62 -3.50 10.92
CA LEU A 10 -6.18 -3.28 10.77
C LEU A 10 -5.84 -1.79 10.82
N THR A 11 -6.57 -0.96 10.07
CA THR A 11 -6.39 0.50 10.09
C THR A 11 -6.53 1.04 11.52
N ARG A 12 -7.58 0.65 12.24
CA ARG A 12 -7.80 1.11 13.61
C ARG A 12 -6.67 0.67 14.55
N PHE A 13 -6.17 -0.54 14.40
CA PHE A 13 -5.05 -1.04 15.19
C PHE A 13 -3.77 -0.23 14.96
N LEU A 14 -3.47 0.16 13.71
CA LEU A 14 -2.31 1.01 13.41
C LEU A 14 -2.46 2.43 14.00
N GLU A 15 -3.68 2.98 13.96
CA GLU A 15 -4.01 4.27 14.57
C GLU A 15 -3.84 4.23 16.10
N ASP A 16 -4.37 3.19 16.77
CA ASP A 16 -4.27 3.02 18.23
C ASP A 16 -2.82 2.84 18.70
N LEU A 17 -1.93 2.30 17.84
CA LEU A 17 -0.48 2.24 18.09
C LEU A 17 0.24 3.59 17.89
N GLY A 18 -0.44 4.62 17.37
CA GLY A 18 0.13 5.93 17.10
C GLY A 18 1.13 5.94 15.94
N LEU A 19 0.97 5.03 14.97
CA LEU A 19 1.82 5.02 13.79
C LEU A 19 1.53 6.25 12.90
N PRO A 20 2.45 6.63 12.01
CA PRO A 20 2.16 7.65 11.00
C PRO A 20 1.08 7.16 10.02
N ASN A 21 0.23 8.08 9.59
CA ASN A 21 -0.90 7.78 8.71
C ASN A 21 -0.45 7.55 7.26
N GLY A 22 -0.25 6.28 6.92
CA GLY A 22 0.20 5.86 5.60
C GLY A 22 1.55 6.44 5.20
N LEU A 23 1.85 6.41 3.90
CA LEU A 23 3.10 6.94 3.37
C LEU A 23 3.20 8.47 3.54
N SER A 24 2.06 9.18 3.57
CA SER A 24 2.04 10.63 3.83
C SER A 24 2.56 10.98 5.22
N GLY A 25 2.26 10.15 6.21
CA GLY A 25 2.72 10.34 7.58
C GLY A 25 4.25 10.29 7.76
N ILE A 26 4.97 9.74 6.77
CA ILE A 26 6.43 9.65 6.75
C ILE A 26 7.07 10.49 5.63
N GLY A 27 6.33 11.39 4.99
CA GLY A 27 6.87 12.40 4.08
C GLY A 27 6.81 12.08 2.58
N TYR A 28 6.11 11.03 2.16
CA TYR A 28 5.82 10.81 0.74
C TYR A 28 4.53 11.54 0.34
N ASP A 29 4.41 11.85 -0.94
CA ASP A 29 3.16 12.29 -1.55
C ASP A 29 2.92 11.55 -2.88
N THR A 30 1.80 11.84 -3.53
CA THR A 30 1.40 11.15 -4.77
C THR A 30 2.36 11.37 -5.94
N SER A 31 3.20 12.42 -5.91
CA SER A 31 4.21 12.64 -6.95
C SER A 31 5.31 11.58 -6.96
N TYR A 32 5.50 10.84 -5.86
CA TYR A 32 6.47 9.75 -5.74
C TYR A 32 5.97 8.42 -6.30
N ILE A 33 4.68 8.29 -6.63
CA ILE A 33 4.09 7.04 -7.12
C ILE A 33 4.83 6.47 -8.34
N PRO A 34 5.22 7.27 -9.36
CA PRO A 34 5.99 6.75 -10.49
C PRO A 34 7.27 6.04 -10.05
N ASP A 35 8.06 6.66 -9.16
CA ASP A 35 9.33 6.11 -8.69
C ASP A 35 9.13 4.88 -7.78
N LEU A 36 8.10 4.89 -6.94
CA LEU A 36 7.72 3.73 -6.11
C LEU A 36 7.33 2.52 -6.98
N VAL A 37 6.61 2.77 -8.07
CA VAL A 37 6.22 1.73 -9.02
C VAL A 37 7.43 1.20 -9.77
N GLU A 38 8.31 2.06 -10.28
CA GLU A 38 9.58 1.62 -10.91
C GLU A 38 10.41 0.77 -9.95
N GLY A 39 10.51 1.18 -8.69
CA GLY A 39 11.25 0.44 -7.66
C GLY A 39 10.61 -0.91 -7.29
N ALA A 40 9.29 -1.04 -7.40
CA ALA A 40 8.55 -2.26 -7.07
C ALA A 40 8.54 -3.29 -8.21
N LEU A 41 8.52 -2.85 -9.47
CA LEU A 41 8.48 -3.74 -10.65
C LEU A 41 9.54 -4.86 -10.66
N PRO A 42 10.85 -4.60 -10.40
CA PRO A 42 11.85 -5.66 -10.44
C PRO A 42 11.78 -6.62 -9.23
N GLN A 43 10.93 -6.37 -8.24
CA GLN A 43 10.82 -7.17 -7.01
C GLN A 43 9.97 -8.45 -7.19
N HIS A 44 10.05 -9.07 -8.37
CA HIS A 44 9.28 -10.25 -8.77
C HIS A 44 9.30 -11.42 -7.77
N ARG A 45 10.39 -11.58 -7.01
CA ARG A 45 10.52 -12.66 -6.03
C ARG A 45 9.54 -12.54 -4.87
N VAL A 46 9.26 -11.33 -4.40
CA VAL A 46 8.34 -11.11 -3.27
C VAL A 46 6.92 -10.83 -3.76
N THR A 47 6.75 -10.11 -4.87
CA THR A 47 5.43 -9.78 -5.41
C THR A 47 4.65 -11.01 -5.88
N LYS A 48 5.34 -12.07 -6.32
CA LYS A 48 4.73 -13.36 -6.70
C LYS A 48 4.30 -14.23 -5.52
N LEU A 49 4.65 -13.86 -4.29
CA LEU A 49 4.18 -14.58 -3.08
C LEU A 49 2.75 -14.22 -2.71
N ALA A 50 2.23 -13.10 -3.23
CA ALA A 50 0.83 -12.73 -3.03
C ALA A 50 -0.09 -13.84 -3.58
N PRO A 51 -1.26 -14.08 -2.96
CA PRO A 51 -2.24 -15.03 -3.47
C PRO A 51 -2.84 -14.59 -4.82
N THR A 52 -2.72 -13.30 -5.15
CA THR A 52 -3.07 -12.74 -6.44
C THR A 52 -1.93 -12.88 -7.44
N ARG A 53 -2.21 -12.77 -8.73
CA ARG A 53 -1.15 -12.68 -9.75
C ARG A 53 -0.24 -11.49 -9.46
N GLU A 54 0.97 -11.55 -10.00
CA GLU A 54 1.91 -10.45 -10.00
C GLU A 54 1.23 -9.15 -10.48
N PRO A 55 1.29 -8.07 -9.69
CA PRO A 55 0.58 -6.85 -10.01
C PRO A 55 1.21 -6.17 -11.23
N ALA A 56 0.37 -5.73 -12.15
CA ALA A 56 0.77 -4.83 -13.22
C ALA A 56 1.14 -3.45 -12.66
N ARG A 57 1.81 -2.63 -13.47
CA ARG A 57 2.21 -1.26 -13.14
C ARG A 57 1.05 -0.43 -12.57
N GLU A 58 -0.12 -0.52 -13.19
CA GLU A 58 -1.32 0.24 -12.82
C GLU A 58 -1.88 -0.23 -11.47
N GLN A 59 -1.76 -1.53 -11.17
CA GLN A 59 -2.17 -2.09 -9.89
C GLN A 59 -1.23 -1.64 -8.77
N LEU A 60 0.09 -1.62 -9.02
CA LEU A 60 1.07 -1.06 -8.09
C LEU A 60 0.79 0.42 -7.81
N ALA A 61 0.50 1.21 -8.85
CA ALA A 61 0.15 2.62 -8.68
C ALA A 61 -1.09 2.78 -7.79
N SER A 62 -2.15 1.99 -8.02
CA SER A 62 -3.36 2.03 -7.18
C SER A 62 -3.09 1.58 -5.74
N ILE A 63 -2.22 0.58 -5.52
CA ILE A 63 -1.81 0.15 -4.18
C ILE A 63 -1.10 1.29 -3.45
N PHE A 64 -0.15 1.97 -4.09
CA PHE A 64 0.57 3.10 -3.48
C PHE A 64 -0.35 4.29 -3.22
N GLU A 65 -1.24 4.63 -4.15
CA GLU A 65 -2.23 5.70 -3.97
C GLU A 65 -3.11 5.42 -2.73
N ASN A 66 -3.65 4.21 -2.60
CA ASN A 66 -4.46 3.80 -1.45
C ASN A 66 -3.65 3.74 -0.15
N ALA A 67 -2.33 3.57 -0.22
CA ALA A 67 -1.43 3.55 0.94
C ALA A 67 -0.99 4.95 1.39
N MET A 68 -1.31 6.02 0.65
CA MET A 68 -0.92 7.38 1.02
C MET A 68 -1.55 7.82 2.34
N LYS A 69 -2.83 7.47 2.57
CA LYS A 69 -3.57 7.72 3.81
C LYS A 69 -4.46 6.52 4.11
N LEU A 70 -4.39 6.03 5.35
CA LEU A 70 -5.10 4.84 5.80
C LEU A 70 -6.31 5.17 6.69
N TYR A 71 -6.28 6.31 7.40
CA TYR A 71 -7.35 6.80 8.28
C TYR A 71 -7.51 8.32 8.22
#